data_AF-A0A7W3FKI6-F1
#
_entry.id   AF-A0A7W3FKI6-F1
#
_cell.length_a   1.000
_cell.length_b   1.000
_cell.length_c   1.000
_cell.angle_alpha   90.00
_cell.angle_beta   90.00
_cell.angle_gamma   90.00
#
_symmetry.space_group_name_H-M   'P 1'
#
loop_
_entity.id
_entity.type
_entity.pdbx_description
1 polymer ?
#
loop_
_entity_poly.entity_id
_entity_poly.type
_entity_poly.pdbx_seq_one_letter_code
_entity_poly.pdbx_strand_id
1 'polypeptide(L)'
;MLTAVALAGCGDSTTMYRIDGARGDFCVPHSVDITPSRPGQSDVVHGGFALRGRCREGGDGCSGADGLISLAVMDQSDFGGWRFVDFRADAYIAKIAVSRIDQAQRLDATVLAIPDPSEDGAWFIWRQGDSPRQAVEGEDELMAACSFAAVHRGYICNRRLRGPDYAVVYSFMAGERLPTSFASQDKRVLDEIEWLRCE
;
A
#
# COMPACT_ATOMS: atom_id res chain seq x y z
N MET A 1 -1.50 47.20 4.46
CA MET A 1 -1.66 46.06 3.53
C MET A 1 -0.36 45.90 2.77
N LEU A 2 0.41 44.85 3.07
CA LEU A 2 1.55 44.40 2.29
C LEU A 2 1.45 42.89 2.28
N THR A 3 0.94 42.37 1.16
CA THR A 3 0.74 40.95 0.90
C THR A 3 2.12 40.35 0.64
N ALA A 4 2.67 39.65 1.64
CA ALA A 4 3.87 38.85 1.44
C ALA A 4 3.51 37.66 0.56
N VAL A 5 3.96 37.71 -0.69
CA VAL A 5 3.97 36.57 -1.59
C VAL A 5 5.03 35.61 -1.06
N ALA A 6 4.60 34.57 -0.34
CA ALA A 6 5.45 33.43 -0.05
C ALA A 6 5.56 32.60 -1.33
N LEU A 7 6.50 32.97 -2.19
CA LEU A 7 7.07 32.06 -3.18
C LEU A 7 7.80 30.96 -2.40
N ALA A 8 7.06 29.91 -2.02
CA ALA A 8 7.67 28.67 -1.60
C ALA A 8 8.38 28.09 -2.82
N GLY A 9 9.70 28.30 -2.86
CA GLY A 9 10.57 27.76 -3.89
C GLY A 9 10.39 26.25 -4.01
N CYS A 10 10.53 25.76 -5.23
CA CYS A 10 10.69 24.35 -5.56
C CYS A 10 11.84 23.78 -4.71
N GLY A 11 11.51 23.12 -3.60
CA GLY A 11 12.44 22.29 -2.86
C GLY A 11 12.54 20.93 -3.54
N ASP A 12 13.78 20.48 -3.78
CA ASP A 12 14.09 19.15 -4.29
C ASP A 12 13.34 18.06 -3.50
N SER A 13 12.93 17.03 -4.24
CA SER A 13 12.07 15.96 -3.78
C SER A 13 12.74 15.08 -2.73
N THR A 14 12.48 15.35 -1.45
CA THR A 14 12.88 14.45 -0.37
C THR A 14 11.77 13.44 -0.10
N THR A 15 11.99 12.18 -0.49
CA THR A 15 11.25 11.03 0.07
C THR A 15 11.45 11.06 1.59
N MET A 16 10.38 11.05 2.37
CA MET A 16 10.49 11.07 3.84
C MET A 16 10.35 9.64 4.37
N TYR A 17 11.31 9.23 5.18
CA TYR A 17 11.41 7.90 5.77
C TYR A 17 11.00 8.03 7.25
N ARG A 18 10.17 7.13 7.73
CA ARG A 18 9.73 7.01 9.12
C ARG A 18 10.07 5.59 9.57
N ILE A 19 10.37 5.34 10.84
CA ILE A 19 10.79 4.02 11.33
C ILE A 19 9.77 3.54 12.38
N ASP A 20 8.96 2.50 12.08
CA ASP A 20 8.00 1.84 12.99
C ASP A 20 7.88 0.32 12.66
N GLY A 21 8.07 -0.61 13.61
CA GLY A 21 7.42 -1.95 13.70
C GLY A 21 8.00 -3.36 13.33
N ALA A 22 9.29 -3.68 13.09
CA ALA A 22 9.84 -5.00 12.70
C ALA A 22 11.13 -5.44 13.45
N ARG A 23 11.25 -6.68 13.94
CA ARG A 23 12.47 -7.15 14.62
C ARG A 23 13.66 -7.36 13.67
N GLY A 24 14.71 -6.54 13.86
CA GLY A 24 16.11 -6.81 13.45
C GLY A 24 16.48 -6.47 12.01
N ASP A 25 17.67 -5.88 11.83
CA ASP A 25 18.49 -5.84 10.59
C ASP A 25 18.17 -4.82 9.47
N PHE A 26 17.53 -3.68 9.77
CA PHE A 26 17.42 -2.56 8.82
C PHE A 26 18.33 -1.38 9.22
N CYS A 27 19.18 -0.95 8.30
CA CYS A 27 20.08 0.19 8.42
C CYS A 27 19.67 1.23 7.40
N VAL A 28 18.91 2.26 7.82
CA VAL A 28 18.57 3.36 6.90
C VAL A 28 19.85 4.13 6.57
N PRO A 29 20.26 4.23 5.28
CA PRO A 29 21.50 4.90 4.89
C PRO A 29 21.55 6.35 5.34
N HIS A 30 22.71 6.87 5.73
CA HIS A 30 22.87 8.25 6.21
C HIS A 30 22.46 9.33 5.19
N SER A 31 22.35 8.98 3.90
CA SER A 31 21.89 9.87 2.83
C SER A 31 20.36 10.06 2.77
N VAL A 32 19.64 9.35 3.64
CA VAL A 32 18.18 9.29 3.64
C VAL A 32 17.60 10.19 4.74
N ASP A 33 16.68 11.08 4.38
CA ASP A 33 16.02 11.99 5.34
C ASP A 33 14.93 11.27 6.14
N ILE A 34 15.21 11.02 7.43
CA ILE A 34 14.31 10.32 8.34
C ILE A 34 13.56 11.34 9.20
N THR A 35 12.24 11.43 9.02
CA THR A 35 11.38 12.21 9.91
C THR A 35 10.90 11.33 11.07
N PRO A 36 11.20 11.67 12.34
CA PRO A 36 10.75 10.89 13.49
C PRO A 36 9.22 10.86 13.60
N SER A 37 8.68 9.76 14.15
CA SER A 37 7.24 9.50 14.27
C SER A 37 6.47 10.58 15.05
N ARG A 38 7.15 11.38 15.88
CA ARG A 38 6.61 12.52 16.65
C ARG A 38 7.63 13.66 16.79
N PRO A 39 7.20 14.94 16.79
CA PRO A 39 8.07 16.07 17.15
C PRO A 39 8.63 15.90 18.57
N GLY A 40 9.96 15.90 18.72
CA GLY A 40 10.65 15.83 20.03
C GLY A 40 11.12 14.43 20.47
N GLN A 41 10.99 13.40 19.64
CA GLN A 41 11.56 12.08 19.89
C GLN A 41 12.94 11.98 19.20
N SER A 42 14.02 11.86 19.98
CA SER A 42 15.42 11.81 19.50
C SER A 42 15.88 10.40 19.11
N ASP A 43 15.19 9.37 19.60
CA ASP A 43 15.65 8.00 19.51
C ASP A 43 14.87 7.26 18.41
N VAL A 44 15.62 6.75 17.44
CA VAL A 44 15.11 5.87 16.38
C VAL A 44 14.50 4.65 17.07
N VAL A 45 13.19 4.45 16.93
CA VAL A 45 12.51 3.28 17.48
C VAL A 45 13.07 2.05 16.77
N HIS A 46 13.73 1.17 17.53
CA HIS A 46 14.31 -0.04 16.96
C HIS A 46 13.22 -0.94 16.39
N GLY A 47 13.29 -1.07 15.07
CA GLY A 47 12.70 -2.16 14.33
C GLY A 47 11.49 -1.73 13.52
N GLY A 48 11.56 -1.82 12.19
CA GLY A 48 10.50 -1.55 11.17
C GLY A 48 10.50 -0.13 10.64
N PHE A 49 10.04 0.11 9.40
CA PHE A 49 10.03 1.46 8.83
C PHE A 49 8.90 1.72 7.84
N ALA A 50 8.38 2.94 7.86
CA ALA A 50 7.41 3.48 6.94
C ALA A 50 7.98 4.56 5.99
N LEU A 51 7.92 4.37 4.68
CA LEU A 51 8.25 5.42 3.72
C LEU A 51 7.01 6.22 3.38
N ARG A 52 7.14 7.53 3.15
CA ARG A 52 6.08 8.38 2.60
C ARG A 52 6.63 9.24 1.47
N GLY A 53 6.16 9.00 0.25
CA GLY A 53 6.33 9.91 -0.86
C GLY A 53 5.53 11.21 -0.63
N ARG A 54 6.06 12.37 -1.07
CA ARG A 54 5.27 13.62 -1.05
C ARG A 54 4.38 13.71 -2.28
N CYS A 55 3.11 14.08 -2.07
CA CYS A 55 2.20 14.47 -3.14
C CYS A 55 2.42 15.94 -3.49
N ARG A 56 2.75 16.24 -4.75
CA ARG A 56 2.89 17.62 -5.23
C ARG A 56 1.50 18.16 -5.60
N GLU A 57 1.10 19.31 -5.06
CA GLU A 57 -0.13 19.97 -5.51
C GLU A 57 -0.01 20.34 -7.00
N GLY A 58 -0.98 19.89 -7.80
CA GLY A 58 -1.07 20.21 -9.24
C GLY A 58 -0.14 19.40 -10.16
N GLY A 59 0.48 18.31 -9.69
CA GLY A 59 1.29 17.39 -10.50
C GLY A 59 0.69 15.98 -10.63
N ASP A 60 1.18 15.21 -11.60
CA ASP A 60 0.73 13.85 -11.99
C ASP A 60 1.00 12.72 -10.96
N GLY A 61 1.04 13.03 -9.66
CA GLY A 61 1.08 11.99 -8.61
C GLY A 61 2.01 12.27 -7.43
N CYS A 62 1.95 11.39 -6.45
CA CYS A 62 2.83 11.40 -5.28
C CYS A 62 4.21 10.84 -5.67
N SER A 63 5.22 11.69 -5.65
CA SER A 63 6.59 11.33 -6.04
C SER A 63 7.34 10.75 -4.84
N GLY A 64 7.07 9.48 -4.54
CA GLY A 64 8.17 8.50 -4.43
C GLY A 64 8.56 8.06 -5.84
N ALA A 65 9.68 7.35 -6.03
CA ALA A 65 9.95 6.72 -7.31
C ALA A 65 8.72 5.87 -7.72
N ASP A 66 8.27 6.03 -8.96
CA ASP A 66 7.27 5.17 -9.61
C ASP A 66 5.86 5.08 -8.97
N GLY A 67 5.41 6.14 -8.30
CA GLY A 67 4.03 6.21 -7.78
C GLY A 67 3.80 5.49 -6.45
N LEU A 68 4.86 5.05 -5.77
CA LEU A 68 4.79 4.59 -4.39
C LEU A 68 4.44 5.77 -3.48
N ILE A 69 3.32 5.67 -2.76
CA ILE A 69 2.81 6.71 -1.86
C ILE A 69 3.35 6.48 -0.46
N SER A 70 3.27 5.24 0.03
CA SER A 70 3.87 4.84 1.28
C SER A 70 4.22 3.36 1.32
N LEU A 71 5.12 2.98 2.20
CA LEU A 71 5.29 1.58 2.63
C LEU A 71 5.50 1.55 4.14
N ALA A 72 5.35 0.39 4.76
CA ALA A 72 5.58 0.12 6.18
C ALA A 72 6.02 -1.33 6.35
N VAL A 73 7.14 -1.57 7.02
CA VAL A 73 7.66 -2.91 7.34
C VAL A 73 7.30 -3.28 8.77
N MET A 74 6.76 -4.47 8.97
CA MET A 74 6.30 -5.00 10.26
C MET A 74 6.92 -6.37 10.52
N ASP A 75 6.84 -6.86 11.76
CA ASP A 75 7.19 -8.24 12.08
C ASP A 75 6.37 -9.22 11.24
N GLN A 76 7.00 -10.30 10.77
CA GLN A 76 6.31 -11.31 9.97
C GLN A 76 5.15 -11.96 10.75
N SER A 77 5.22 -12.02 12.08
CA SER A 77 4.12 -12.54 12.91
C SER A 77 2.83 -11.74 12.77
N ASP A 78 2.93 -10.47 12.37
CA ASP A 78 1.78 -9.60 12.13
C ASP A 78 1.16 -9.80 10.73
N PHE A 79 1.77 -10.67 9.91
CA PHE A 79 1.19 -11.12 8.65
C PHE A 79 0.11 -12.18 8.91
N GLY A 80 -1.10 -11.73 9.21
CA GLY A 80 -2.25 -12.59 9.49
C GLY A 80 -2.81 -13.39 8.30
N GLY A 81 -2.14 -13.41 7.14
CA GLY A 81 -2.71 -13.96 5.90
C GLY A 81 -3.83 -13.08 5.33
N TRP A 82 -4.05 -13.19 4.03
CA TRP A 82 -5.06 -12.40 3.29
C TRP A 82 -6.00 -13.31 2.50
N ARG A 83 -5.99 -14.62 2.80
CA ARG A 83 -6.90 -15.56 2.18
C ARG A 83 -8.28 -15.42 2.81
N PHE A 84 -9.32 -15.75 2.06
CA PHE A 84 -10.68 -15.66 2.54
C PHE A 84 -10.88 -16.44 3.86
N VAL A 85 -10.29 -17.64 3.97
CA VAL A 85 -10.32 -18.48 5.18
C VAL A 85 -9.61 -17.90 6.40
N ASP A 86 -8.68 -16.95 6.20
CA ASP A 86 -7.95 -16.32 7.29
C ASP A 86 -8.79 -15.24 7.98
N PHE A 87 -9.81 -14.70 7.31
CA PHE A 87 -10.71 -13.74 7.91
C PHE A 87 -11.71 -14.41 8.85
N ARG A 88 -11.94 -13.78 10.01
CA ARG A 88 -13.10 -14.13 10.83
C ARG A 88 -14.38 -13.98 10.00
N ALA A 89 -15.34 -14.87 10.19
CA ALA A 89 -16.62 -14.85 9.48
C ALA A 89 -17.39 -13.52 9.65
N ASP A 90 -17.15 -12.78 10.74
CA ASP A 90 -17.76 -11.49 11.01
C ASP A 90 -16.97 -10.28 10.50
N ALA A 91 -15.79 -10.49 9.93
CA ALA A 91 -14.93 -9.43 9.39
C ALA A 91 -15.63 -8.69 8.24
N TYR A 92 -15.45 -7.37 8.21
CA TYR A 92 -16.06 -6.51 7.20
C TYR A 92 -15.72 -6.96 5.77
N ILE A 93 -14.43 -7.18 5.50
CA ILE A 93 -13.91 -7.61 4.21
C ILE A 93 -14.58 -8.92 3.73
N ALA A 94 -14.63 -9.94 4.60
CA ALA A 94 -15.26 -11.22 4.27
C ALA A 94 -16.77 -11.07 4.00
N LYS A 95 -17.46 -10.26 4.81
CA LYS A 95 -18.89 -9.95 4.61
C LYS A 95 -19.14 -9.25 3.28
N ILE A 96 -18.32 -8.27 2.90
CA ILE A 96 -18.46 -7.57 1.62
C ILE A 96 -18.19 -8.53 0.45
N ALA A 97 -17.14 -9.33 0.52
CA ALA A 97 -16.82 -10.31 -0.52
C ALA A 97 -17.98 -11.27 -0.83
N VAL A 98 -18.76 -11.66 0.19
CA VAL A 98 -19.95 -12.51 0.01
C VAL A 98 -21.19 -11.70 -0.41
N SER A 99 -21.48 -10.60 0.30
CA SER A 99 -22.75 -9.87 0.13
C SER A 99 -22.83 -9.01 -1.12
N ARG A 100 -21.69 -8.72 -1.77
CA ARG A 100 -21.59 -7.88 -2.97
C ARG A 100 -21.04 -8.63 -4.18
N ILE A 101 -20.99 -9.95 -4.12
CA ILE A 101 -20.44 -10.77 -5.19
C ILE A 101 -21.19 -10.63 -6.51
N ASP A 102 -22.49 -10.34 -6.46
CA ASP A 102 -23.35 -10.04 -7.60
C ASP A 102 -22.98 -8.73 -8.31
N GLN A 103 -22.28 -7.84 -7.61
CA GLN A 103 -21.77 -6.56 -8.11
C GLN A 103 -20.28 -6.64 -8.49
N ALA A 104 -19.66 -7.81 -8.35
CA ALA A 104 -18.26 -7.98 -8.64
C ALA A 104 -17.97 -7.78 -10.14
N GLN A 105 -16.95 -6.98 -10.44
CA GLN A 105 -16.41 -6.85 -11.78
C GLN A 105 -15.26 -7.85 -11.97
N ARG A 106 -15.34 -8.66 -13.02
CA ARG A 106 -14.21 -9.51 -13.43
C ARG A 106 -13.17 -8.68 -14.17
N LEU A 107 -11.95 -8.63 -13.64
CA LEU A 107 -10.84 -7.90 -14.26
C LEU A 107 -10.03 -8.81 -15.19
N ASP A 108 -9.84 -10.08 -14.83
CA ASP A 108 -9.28 -11.12 -15.69
C ASP A 108 -9.81 -12.53 -15.34
N ALA A 109 -9.19 -13.60 -15.86
CA ALA A 109 -9.60 -14.98 -15.61
C ALA A 109 -9.67 -15.35 -14.12
N THR A 110 -8.77 -14.81 -13.30
CA THR A 110 -8.63 -15.13 -11.88
C THR A 110 -8.93 -13.94 -10.96
N VAL A 111 -9.02 -12.72 -11.48
CA VAL A 111 -9.12 -11.51 -10.65
C VAL A 111 -10.53 -10.92 -10.69
N LEU A 112 -11.09 -10.68 -9.50
CA LEU A 112 -12.36 -10.01 -9.26
C LEU A 112 -12.12 -8.70 -8.50
N ALA A 113 -12.85 -7.65 -8.87
CA ALA A 113 -12.99 -6.43 -8.09
C ALA A 113 -14.39 -6.38 -7.49
N ILE A 114 -14.49 -6.35 -6.16
CA ILE A 114 -15.75 -6.28 -5.45
C ILE A 114 -15.90 -4.86 -4.88
N PRO A 115 -16.99 -4.14 -5.16
CA PRO A 115 -17.13 -2.76 -4.72
C PRO A 115 -17.30 -2.70 -3.20
N ASP A 116 -16.60 -1.74 -2.58
CA ASP A 116 -16.78 -1.39 -1.18
C ASP A 116 -17.89 -0.33 -1.08
N PRO A 117 -19.02 -0.61 -0.41
CA PRO A 117 -20.13 0.34 -0.29
C PRO A 117 -19.86 1.48 0.70
N SER A 118 -18.78 1.42 1.50
CA SER A 118 -18.45 2.47 2.47
C SER A 118 -17.79 3.69 1.83
N GLU A 119 -17.24 3.55 0.63
CA GLU A 119 -16.52 4.60 -0.08
C GLU A 119 -16.79 4.53 -1.58
N ASP A 120 -17.21 5.65 -2.17
CA ASP A 120 -17.49 5.71 -3.61
C ASP A 120 -16.22 5.49 -4.43
N GLY A 121 -16.29 4.60 -5.42
CA GLY A 121 -15.15 4.21 -6.24
C GLY A 121 -14.09 3.36 -5.53
N ALA A 122 -14.41 2.79 -4.37
CA ALA A 122 -13.53 1.85 -3.66
C ALA A 122 -13.84 0.38 -4.00
N TRP A 123 -12.78 -0.43 -4.04
CA TRP A 123 -12.80 -1.81 -4.53
C TRP A 123 -11.85 -2.71 -3.74
N PHE A 124 -12.33 -3.91 -3.38
CA PHE A 124 -11.49 -5.01 -2.92
C PHE A 124 -11.13 -5.90 -4.10
N ILE A 125 -9.83 -6.08 -4.33
CA ILE A 125 -9.30 -6.86 -5.45
C ILE A 125 -8.94 -8.26 -4.95
N TRP A 126 -9.64 -9.27 -5.46
CA TRP A 126 -9.48 -10.67 -5.06
C TRP A 126 -8.90 -11.49 -6.20
N ARG A 127 -7.90 -12.32 -5.90
CA ARG A 127 -7.42 -13.38 -6.77
C ARG A 127 -8.09 -14.69 -6.38
N GLN A 128 -8.73 -15.29 -7.34
CA GLN A 128 -9.23 -16.65 -7.30
C GLN A 128 -8.12 -17.62 -7.66
N GLY A 129 -8.20 -18.86 -7.17
CA GLY A 129 -7.31 -19.95 -7.57
C GLY A 129 -7.39 -20.30 -9.07
N ASP A 130 -6.96 -21.50 -9.44
CA ASP A 130 -6.71 -21.92 -10.83
C ASP A 130 -7.94 -21.89 -11.77
N SER A 131 -9.14 -21.61 -11.27
CA SER A 131 -10.36 -21.58 -12.06
C SER A 131 -11.26 -20.39 -11.70
N PRO A 132 -11.83 -19.69 -12.71
CA PRO A 132 -12.81 -18.64 -12.47
C PRO A 132 -14.01 -19.21 -11.69
N ARG A 133 -14.35 -18.59 -10.56
CA ARG A 133 -15.51 -18.97 -9.74
C ARG A 133 -16.45 -17.80 -9.57
N GLN A 134 -17.71 -18.09 -9.26
CA GLN A 134 -18.68 -17.04 -8.98
C GLN A 134 -18.50 -16.43 -7.59
N ALA A 135 -17.96 -17.18 -6.62
CA ALA A 135 -17.76 -16.74 -5.24
C ALA A 135 -16.28 -16.49 -4.92
N VAL A 136 -16.05 -15.66 -3.89
CA VAL A 136 -14.77 -15.59 -3.18
C VAL A 136 -14.86 -16.51 -1.97
N GLU A 137 -13.97 -17.49 -1.87
CA GLU A 137 -14.00 -18.51 -0.82
C GLU A 137 -12.64 -19.17 -0.60
N GLY A 138 -12.49 -19.89 0.51
CA GLY A 138 -11.34 -20.77 0.71
C GLY A 138 -10.02 -19.99 0.70
N GLU A 139 -9.12 -20.44 -0.18
CA GLU A 139 -7.77 -19.91 -0.36
C GLU A 139 -7.71 -18.63 -1.24
N ASP A 140 -8.86 -18.09 -1.67
CA ASP A 140 -8.89 -16.87 -2.49
C ASP A 140 -8.24 -15.70 -1.75
N GLU A 141 -7.33 -15.00 -2.43
CA GLU A 141 -6.44 -14.02 -1.84
C GLU A 141 -6.98 -12.60 -2.05
N LEU A 142 -7.17 -11.84 -0.98
CA LEU A 142 -7.32 -10.40 -1.08
C LEU A 142 -5.97 -9.79 -1.48
N MET A 143 -5.90 -9.29 -2.70
CA MET A 143 -4.68 -8.72 -3.26
C MET A 143 -4.47 -7.28 -2.83
N ALA A 144 -5.52 -6.45 -2.85
CA ALA A 144 -5.43 -5.03 -2.57
C ALA A 144 -6.81 -4.45 -2.25
N ALA A 145 -6.82 -3.29 -1.60
CA ALA A 145 -7.97 -2.39 -1.52
C ALA A 145 -7.63 -1.10 -2.27
N CYS A 146 -8.42 -0.73 -3.27
CA CYS A 146 -8.15 0.40 -4.16
C CYS A 146 -9.30 1.40 -4.15
N SER A 147 -9.01 2.70 -4.04
CA SER A 147 -10.00 3.77 -4.14
C SER A 147 -9.68 4.71 -5.29
N PHE A 148 -10.71 5.14 -6.03
CA PHE A 148 -10.53 6.09 -7.11
C PHE A 148 -10.23 7.49 -6.56
N ALA A 149 -9.07 8.03 -6.91
CA ALA A 149 -8.65 9.38 -6.55
C ALA A 149 -8.88 10.32 -7.74
N ALA A 150 -10.04 10.99 -7.77
CA ALA A 150 -10.43 11.87 -8.87
C ALA A 150 -9.42 12.97 -9.19
N VAL A 151 -8.76 13.53 -8.16
CA VAL A 151 -7.71 14.55 -8.30
C VAL A 151 -6.53 14.06 -9.14
N HIS A 152 -6.22 12.76 -9.06
CA HIS A 152 -5.10 12.12 -9.77
C HIS A 152 -5.54 11.32 -11.00
N ARG A 153 -6.86 11.28 -11.29
CA ARG A 153 -7.44 10.44 -12.36
C ARG A 153 -6.92 9.00 -12.33
N GLY A 154 -6.77 8.43 -11.14
CA GLY A 154 -6.20 7.10 -10.96
C GLY A 154 -6.68 6.45 -9.67
N TYR A 155 -6.21 5.24 -9.40
CA TYR A 155 -6.53 4.52 -8.18
C TYR A 155 -5.41 4.62 -7.16
N ILE A 156 -5.74 4.81 -5.89
CA ILE A 156 -4.81 4.62 -4.79
C ILE A 156 -5.07 3.22 -4.23
N CYS A 157 -4.08 2.34 -4.32
CA CYS A 157 -4.19 0.96 -3.89
C CYS A 157 -3.34 0.70 -2.65
N ASN A 158 -3.93 0.08 -1.64
CA ASN A 158 -3.27 -0.43 -0.45
C ASN A 158 -3.11 -1.95 -0.58
N ARG A 159 -1.90 -2.43 -0.31
CA ARG A 159 -1.54 -3.85 -0.44
C ARG A 159 -0.71 -4.29 0.74
N ARG A 160 -0.82 -5.57 1.10
CA ARG A 160 0.09 -6.22 2.04
C ARG A 160 0.86 -7.33 1.36
N LEU A 161 2.10 -7.51 1.77
CA LEU A 161 3.00 -8.54 1.26
C LEU A 161 3.69 -9.26 2.40
N ARG A 162 4.01 -10.52 2.16
CA ARG A 162 4.91 -11.28 3.02
C ARG A 162 6.31 -11.25 2.41
N GLY A 163 7.25 -10.65 3.13
CA GLY A 163 8.69 -10.78 2.85
C GLY A 163 9.27 -12.05 3.48
N PRO A 164 10.58 -12.29 3.33
CA PRO A 164 11.25 -13.49 3.84
C PRO A 164 11.10 -13.66 5.36
N ASP A 165 11.31 -12.57 6.10
CA ASP A 165 11.36 -12.47 7.57
C ASP A 165 10.59 -11.24 8.09
N TYR A 166 9.88 -10.52 7.22
CA TYR A 166 9.04 -9.37 7.55
C TYR A 166 7.69 -9.41 6.83
N ALA A 167 6.79 -8.52 7.23
CA ALA A 167 5.57 -8.18 6.51
C ALA A 167 5.66 -6.74 5.98
N VAL A 168 4.98 -6.44 4.88
CA VAL A 168 4.92 -5.09 4.33
C VAL A 168 3.47 -4.67 4.17
N VAL A 169 3.16 -3.43 4.49
CA VAL A 169 1.96 -2.72 4.03
C VAL A 169 2.42 -1.57 3.18
N TYR A 170 1.91 -1.42 1.96
CA TYR A 170 2.28 -0.29 1.13
C TYR A 170 1.09 0.22 0.33
N SER A 171 1.16 1.51 0.00
CA SER A 171 0.19 2.19 -0.83
C SER A 171 0.87 2.78 -2.05
N PHE A 172 0.20 2.69 -3.20
CA PHE A 172 0.74 3.16 -4.47
C PHE A 172 -0.37 3.70 -5.36
N MET A 173 0.01 4.55 -6.30
CA MET A 173 -0.87 5.05 -7.35
C MET A 173 -0.87 4.09 -8.54
N ALA A 174 -2.03 3.54 -8.84
CA ALA A 174 -2.33 2.86 -10.09
C ALA A 174 -2.94 3.84 -11.08
N GLY A 175 -2.85 3.52 -12.38
CA GLY A 175 -3.42 4.35 -13.44
C GLY A 175 -4.95 4.37 -13.45
N GLU A 176 -5.54 4.73 -14.59
CA GLU A 176 -7.00 4.89 -14.76
C GLU A 176 -7.81 3.58 -14.61
N ARG A 177 -7.15 2.42 -14.55
CA ARG A 177 -7.78 1.10 -14.47
C ARG A 177 -7.30 0.36 -13.22
N LEU A 178 -8.21 -0.43 -12.64
CA LEU A 178 -7.88 -1.33 -11.53
C LEU A 178 -6.78 -2.33 -11.96
N PRO A 179 -5.74 -2.55 -11.14
CA PRO A 179 -4.68 -3.50 -11.44
C PRO A 179 -5.17 -4.95 -11.44
N THR A 180 -4.67 -5.76 -12.37
CA THR A 180 -4.83 -7.23 -12.37
C THR A 180 -3.59 -7.97 -11.87
N SER A 181 -2.46 -7.28 -11.81
CA SER A 181 -1.19 -7.82 -11.35
C SER A 181 -0.43 -6.78 -10.55
N PHE A 182 0.30 -7.27 -9.54
CA PHE A 182 1.10 -6.45 -8.64
C PHE A 182 2.57 -6.87 -8.66
N ALA A 183 2.94 -7.91 -9.41
CA ALA A 183 4.28 -8.53 -9.34
C ALA A 183 5.43 -7.54 -9.56
N SER A 184 5.28 -6.61 -10.52
CA SER A 184 6.28 -5.56 -10.77
C SER A 184 6.39 -4.60 -9.57
N GLN A 185 5.26 -4.22 -8.96
CA GLN A 185 5.25 -3.32 -7.82
C GLN A 185 5.76 -4.02 -6.56
N ASP A 186 5.33 -5.26 -6.33
CA ASP A 186 5.78 -6.11 -5.23
C ASP A 186 7.29 -6.27 -5.27
N LYS A 187 7.85 -6.65 -6.43
CA LYS A 187 9.29 -6.81 -6.60
C LYS A 187 10.03 -5.52 -6.24
N ARG A 188 9.57 -4.36 -6.72
CA ARG A 188 10.22 -3.08 -6.44
C ARG A 188 10.18 -2.72 -4.96
N VAL A 189 9.02 -2.89 -4.30
CA VAL A 189 8.88 -2.62 -2.87
C VAL A 189 9.81 -3.52 -2.07
N LEU A 190 9.92 -4.80 -2.44
CA LEU A 190 10.86 -5.71 -1.79
C LEU A 190 12.32 -5.31 -2.06
N ASP A 191 12.67 -4.99 -3.31
CA ASP A 191 14.04 -4.54 -3.67
C ASP A 191 14.43 -3.26 -2.88
N GLU A 192 13.50 -2.31 -2.70
CA GLU A 192 13.70 -1.09 -1.89
C GLU A 192 13.93 -1.41 -0.41
N ILE A 193 13.17 -2.36 0.14
CA ILE A 193 13.33 -2.80 1.54
C ILE A 193 14.65 -3.54 1.74
N GLU A 194 15.02 -4.42 0.81
CA GLU A 194 16.26 -5.18 0.88
C GLU A 194 17.50 -4.27 0.74
N TRP A 195 17.41 -3.20 -0.04
CA TRP A 195 18.46 -2.17 -0.09
C TRP A 195 18.69 -1.46 1.25
N LEU A 196 17.67 -1.45 2.13
CA LEU A 196 17.74 -0.85 3.46
C LEU A 196 18.21 -1.84 4.55
N ARG A 197 18.57 -3.08 4.20
CA ARG A 197 19.14 -4.03 5.18
C ARG A 197 20.54 -3.62 5.61
N CYS A 198 20.87 -3.90 6.87
CA CYS A 198 22.24 -3.88 7.35
C CYS A 198 23.03 -5.02 6.68
N GLU A 199 24.27 -4.75 6.24
CA GLU A 199 25.24 -5.79 5.90
C GLU A 199 25.73 -6.56 7.14
#